data_AF-A0A6I2H3F4-F1
#
_entry.id   AF-A0A6I2H3F4-F1
#
_cell.length_a   1.000
_cell.length_b   1.000
_cell.length_c   1.000
_cell.angle_alpha   90.00
_cell.angle_beta   90.00
_cell.angle_gamma   90.00
#
_symmetry.space_group_name_H-M   'P 1'
#
loop_
_entity.id
_entity.type
_entity.pdbx_description
1 polymer ?
#
loop_
_entity_poly.entity_id
_entity_poly.type
_entity_poly.pdbx_seq_one_letter_code
_entity_poly.pdbx_strand_id
1 'polypeptide(L)'
;MSAPLVPLPALAEAALARVRSLETLEAAYAAWLELRLAHGAQRLRWREEAQRLEEQGAFLVGAVRAAAPAPGAQAEALTRLDTFAREAEAKLQQARARLMGEQQAAEEVHRAADAELRAALLARAERYLAQAPPRLHLMPRRVGGGRSVLHLARVTDDAAVLLLRLFTGALPTRYGFLHDEATEQAGLEPAPLYAEEGVGEEETRPDAAALEARLRRGAPFLPVRGFLPLFVSRVDGSEALFRFRQRGPVLEAEVADDGAFRAVLTREEAERCTGRLLRLQLEGRLALEVEVG
;
A
#
# COMPACT_ATOMS: atom_id res chain seq x y z
N MET A 1 5.26 -26.15 17.25
CA MET A 1 6.71 -25.85 17.13
C MET A 1 6.85 -24.74 16.11
N SER A 2 7.06 -23.50 16.55
CA SER A 2 7.28 -22.39 15.62
C SER A 2 8.71 -22.50 15.06
N ALA A 3 8.84 -22.53 13.73
CA ALA A 3 10.15 -22.49 13.07
C ALA A 3 10.95 -21.27 13.57
N PRO A 4 12.29 -21.37 13.70
CA PRO A 4 13.11 -20.21 14.05
C PRO A 4 12.95 -19.15 12.96
N LEU A 5 12.44 -17.97 13.33
CA LEU A 5 12.28 -16.89 12.38
C LEU A 5 13.60 -16.18 12.14
N VAL A 6 13.84 -15.89 10.87
CA VAL A 6 14.96 -15.09 10.41
C VAL A 6 14.83 -13.67 10.97
N PRO A 7 15.89 -13.08 11.55
CA PRO A 7 15.88 -11.69 12.03
C PRO A 7 15.57 -10.70 10.91
N LEU A 8 14.86 -9.61 11.24
CA LEU A 8 14.51 -8.56 10.28
C LEU A 8 15.72 -7.99 9.50
N PRO A 9 16.91 -7.78 10.11
CA PRO A 9 18.08 -7.34 9.35
C PRO A 9 18.50 -8.32 8.24
N ALA A 10 18.48 -9.62 8.51
CA ALA A 10 18.84 -10.63 7.52
C ALA A 10 17.78 -10.74 6.40
N LEU A 11 16.50 -10.57 6.74
CA LEU A 11 15.42 -10.50 5.75
C LEU A 11 15.52 -9.26 4.87
N ALA A 12 15.84 -8.11 5.46
CA ALA A 12 16.07 -6.86 4.74
C ALA A 12 17.23 -7.00 3.75
N GLU A 13 18.36 -7.56 4.18
CA GLU A 13 19.51 -7.83 3.31
C GLU A 13 19.16 -8.77 2.16
N ALA A 14 18.44 -9.87 2.44
CA ALA A 14 17.99 -10.81 1.42
C ALA A 14 17.02 -10.16 0.41
N ALA A 15 16.08 -9.34 0.87
CA ALA A 15 15.16 -8.60 0.01
C ALA A 15 15.92 -7.63 -0.91
N LEU A 16 16.87 -6.88 -0.37
CA LEU A 16 17.72 -5.97 -1.16
C LEU A 16 18.59 -6.73 -2.17
N ALA A 17 19.20 -7.85 -1.77
CA ALA A 17 19.99 -8.69 -2.67
C ALA A 17 19.15 -9.23 -3.84
N ARG A 18 17.90 -9.64 -3.58
CA ARG A 18 16.96 -10.07 -4.62
C ARG A 18 16.61 -8.94 -5.59
N VAL A 19 16.31 -7.74 -5.09
CA VAL A 19 15.97 -6.60 -5.96
C VAL A 19 17.15 -6.15 -6.82
N ARG A 20 18.38 -6.29 -6.31
CA ARG A 20 19.62 -6.01 -7.04
C ARG A 20 19.93 -7.08 -8.10
N SER A 21 19.54 -8.34 -7.90
CA SER A 21 19.85 -9.46 -8.80
C SER A 21 18.77 -9.75 -9.84
N LEU A 22 17.49 -9.61 -9.48
CA LEU A 22 16.36 -9.86 -10.37
C LEU A 22 15.87 -8.55 -10.97
N GLU A 23 15.71 -8.47 -12.29
CA GLU A 23 15.35 -7.24 -13.00
C GLU A 23 13.85 -7.01 -13.24
N THR A 24 12.95 -7.89 -12.76
CA THR A 24 11.49 -7.76 -12.99
C THR A 24 10.80 -6.86 -11.95
N LEU A 25 9.68 -6.22 -12.34
CA LEU A 25 8.85 -5.45 -11.40
C LEU A 25 8.20 -6.38 -10.36
N GLU A 26 7.64 -7.51 -10.81
CA GLU A 26 7.04 -8.52 -9.94
C GLU A 26 7.97 -8.93 -8.78
N ALA A 27 9.22 -9.29 -9.08
CA ALA A 27 10.18 -9.72 -8.07
C ALA A 27 10.53 -8.60 -7.08
N ALA A 28 10.60 -7.34 -7.55
CA ALA A 28 10.84 -6.20 -6.67
C ALA A 28 9.66 -5.92 -5.74
N TYR A 29 8.44 -6.02 -6.25
CA TYR A 29 7.23 -5.92 -5.43
C TYR A 29 7.10 -7.08 -4.43
N ALA A 30 7.45 -8.31 -4.83
CA ALA A 30 7.45 -9.46 -3.94
C ALA A 30 8.44 -9.26 -2.78
N ALA A 31 9.67 -8.82 -3.06
CA ALA A 31 10.66 -8.51 -2.04
C ALA A 31 10.20 -7.38 -1.10
N TRP A 32 9.53 -6.36 -1.64
CA TRP A 32 8.95 -5.28 -0.83
C TRP A 32 7.81 -5.76 0.07
N LEU A 33 6.91 -6.59 -0.45
CA LEU A 33 5.82 -7.19 0.31
C LEU A 33 6.36 -8.08 1.45
N GLU A 34 7.35 -8.92 1.16
CA GLU A 34 8.01 -9.78 2.15
C GLU A 34 8.61 -8.96 3.31
N LEU A 35 9.31 -7.86 2.99
CA LEU A 35 9.86 -6.97 4.01
C LEU A 35 8.76 -6.36 4.89
N ARG A 36 7.65 -5.89 4.29
CA ARG A 36 6.51 -5.32 5.01
C ARG A 36 5.83 -6.36 5.92
N LEU A 37 5.64 -7.58 5.44
CA LEU A 37 5.06 -8.67 6.21
C LEU A 37 5.96 -9.09 7.38
N ALA A 38 7.26 -9.19 7.14
CA ALA A 38 8.25 -9.50 8.18
C ALA A 38 8.26 -8.43 9.28
N HIS A 39 8.23 -7.15 8.90
CA HIS A 39 8.15 -6.03 9.84
C HIS A 39 6.84 -6.07 10.64
N GLY A 40 5.70 -6.31 9.99
CA GLY A 40 4.40 -6.46 10.66
C GLY A 40 4.40 -7.59 11.68
N ALA A 41 4.92 -8.76 11.33
CA ALA A 41 5.04 -9.90 12.24
C ALA A 41 5.97 -9.61 13.42
N GLN A 42 7.09 -8.91 13.18
CA GLN A 42 8.02 -8.52 14.24
C GLN A 42 7.39 -7.52 15.20
N ARG A 43 6.64 -6.53 14.69
CA ARG A 43 5.89 -5.57 15.52
C ARG A 43 4.84 -6.23 16.41
N LEU A 44 4.16 -7.26 15.90
CA LEU A 44 3.21 -8.02 16.71
C LEU A 44 3.92 -8.69 17.89
N ARG A 45 5.08 -9.30 17.67
CA ARG A 45 5.86 -9.92 18.74
C ARG A 45 6.35 -8.94 19.78
N TRP A 46 6.82 -7.77 19.37
CA TRP A 46 7.22 -6.76 20.35
C TRP A 46 6.05 -6.30 21.20
N ARG A 47 4.83 -6.22 20.65
CA ARG A 47 3.62 -5.94 21.43
C ARG A 47 3.31 -7.06 22.42
N GLU A 48 3.35 -8.32 21.97
CA GLU A 48 3.14 -9.49 22.84
C GLU A 48 4.19 -9.56 23.96
N GLU A 49 5.45 -9.29 23.63
CA GLU A 49 6.56 -9.26 24.59
C GLU A 49 6.41 -8.12 25.59
N ALA A 50 6.06 -6.91 25.12
CA ALA A 50 5.81 -5.77 25.98
C ALA A 50 4.65 -6.04 26.96
N GLN A 51 3.56 -6.63 26.48
CA GLN A 51 2.43 -7.04 27.30
C GLN A 51 2.85 -8.11 28.32
N ARG A 52 3.63 -9.11 27.91
CA ARG A 52 4.15 -10.14 28.81
C ARG A 52 5.00 -9.53 29.93
N LEU A 53 5.88 -8.59 29.61
CA LEU A 53 6.71 -7.89 30.60
C LEU A 53 5.84 -7.06 31.55
N GLU A 54 4.78 -6.42 31.05
CA GLU A 54 3.83 -5.68 31.88
C GLU A 54 3.06 -6.59 32.85
N GLU A 55 2.54 -7.73 32.38
CA GLU A 55 1.86 -8.73 33.20
C GLU A 55 2.78 -9.32 34.27
N GLN A 56 4.03 -9.66 33.90
CA GLN A 56 5.04 -10.15 34.85
C GLN A 56 5.37 -9.10 35.91
N GLY A 57 5.51 -7.83 35.52
CA GLY A 57 5.72 -6.72 36.45
C GLY A 57 4.55 -6.54 37.41
N ALA A 58 3.33 -6.51 36.90
CA ALA A 58 2.12 -6.39 37.71
C ALA A 58 1.96 -7.55 38.69
N PHE A 59 2.23 -8.78 38.25
CA PHE A 59 2.22 -9.97 39.09
C PHE A 59 3.26 -9.88 40.21
N LEU A 60 4.50 -9.50 39.90
CA LEU A 60 5.57 -9.37 40.89
C LEU A 60 5.24 -8.31 41.95
N VAL A 61 4.73 -7.14 41.53
CA VAL A 61 4.27 -6.09 42.45
C VAL A 61 3.11 -6.58 43.31
N GLY A 62 2.14 -7.29 42.73
CA GLY A 62 1.02 -7.90 43.45
C GLY A 62 1.47 -8.95 44.47
N ALA A 63 2.41 -9.83 44.09
CA ALA A 63 2.97 -10.86 44.94
C ALA A 63 3.75 -10.28 46.13
N VAL A 64 4.55 -9.24 45.91
CA VAL A 64 5.26 -8.53 46.99
C VAL A 64 4.26 -7.87 47.95
N ARG A 65 3.20 -7.23 47.44
CA ARG A 65 2.14 -6.65 48.28
C ARG A 65 1.38 -7.70 49.09
N ALA A 66 1.08 -8.86 48.49
CA ALA A 66 0.38 -9.95 49.17
C ALA A 66 1.27 -10.67 50.20
N ALA A 67 2.59 -10.70 49.98
CA ALA A 67 3.57 -11.25 50.90
C ALA A 67 3.95 -10.28 52.04
N ALA A 68 3.44 -9.05 52.02
CA ALA A 68 3.67 -8.07 53.08
C ALA A 68 3.16 -8.65 54.43
N PRO A 69 4.03 -8.79 55.43
CA PRO A 69 3.64 -9.44 56.67
C PRO A 69 2.60 -8.65 57.47
N ALA A 70 1.79 -9.38 58.24
CA ALA A 70 0.90 -8.82 59.27
C ALA A 70 1.68 -7.98 60.31
N PRO A 71 1.02 -7.04 61.02
CA PRO A 71 1.69 -6.22 62.03
C PRO A 71 2.36 -7.11 63.10
N GLY A 72 3.71 -7.08 63.16
CA GLY A 72 4.52 -7.87 64.09
C GLY A 72 5.67 -8.69 63.49
N ALA A 73 5.85 -8.71 62.17
CA ALA A 73 6.95 -9.47 61.55
C ALA A 73 8.35 -8.87 61.78
N GLN A 74 9.35 -9.75 61.79
CA GLN A 74 10.76 -9.42 61.97
C GLN A 74 11.26 -8.49 60.84
N ALA A 75 11.96 -7.41 61.21
CA ALA A 75 12.48 -6.38 60.31
C ALA A 75 13.38 -6.93 59.18
N GLU A 76 14.09 -8.04 59.41
CA GLU A 76 14.91 -8.69 58.39
C GLU A 76 14.09 -9.28 57.23
N ALA A 77 12.91 -9.84 57.50
CA ALA A 77 12.06 -10.45 56.47
C ALA A 77 11.47 -9.39 55.53
N LEU A 78 11.07 -8.24 56.10
CA LEU A 78 10.64 -7.06 55.35
C LEU A 78 11.78 -6.54 54.45
N THR A 79 12.99 -6.44 55.01
CA THR A 79 14.16 -5.95 54.26
C THR A 79 14.50 -6.86 53.06
N ARG A 80 14.42 -8.18 53.22
CA ARG A 80 14.65 -9.15 52.13
C ARG A 80 13.58 -9.06 51.03
N LEU A 81 12.32 -8.89 51.40
CA LEU A 81 11.22 -8.66 50.46
C LEU A 81 11.42 -7.37 49.66
N ASP A 82 11.82 -6.28 50.31
CA ASP A 82 12.09 -5.00 49.65
C ASP A 82 13.30 -5.05 48.70
N THR A 83 14.34 -5.80 49.06
CA THR A 83 15.50 -6.01 48.18
C THR A 83 15.11 -6.85 46.97
N PHE A 84 14.37 -7.94 47.17
CA PHE A 84 13.86 -8.76 46.06
C PHE A 84 12.98 -7.95 45.11
N ALA A 85 12.07 -7.14 45.64
CA ALA A 85 11.21 -6.26 44.84
C ALA A 85 12.02 -5.26 44.01
N ARG A 86 13.05 -4.64 44.61
CA ARG A 86 13.94 -3.71 43.90
C ARG A 86 14.76 -4.40 42.81
N GLU A 87 15.28 -5.59 43.05
CA GLU A 87 16.03 -6.36 42.03
C GLU A 87 15.12 -6.80 40.88
N ALA A 88 13.89 -7.22 41.18
CA ALA A 88 12.91 -7.60 40.19
C ALA A 88 12.49 -6.41 39.31
N GLU A 89 12.23 -5.25 39.92
CA GLU A 89 11.93 -4.01 39.21
C GLU A 89 13.10 -3.59 38.32
N ALA A 90 14.34 -3.63 38.84
CA ALA A 90 15.54 -3.30 38.06
C ALA A 90 15.70 -4.22 36.83
N LYS A 91 15.48 -5.53 36.98
CA LYS A 91 15.50 -6.50 35.87
C LYS A 91 14.39 -6.23 34.85
N LEU A 92 13.19 -5.90 35.31
CA LEU A 92 12.07 -5.57 34.43
C LEU A 92 12.35 -4.29 33.62
N GLN A 93 12.89 -3.25 34.27
CA GLN A 93 13.27 -2.02 33.59
C GLN A 93 14.38 -2.26 32.57
N GLN A 94 15.38 -3.08 32.90
CA GLN A 94 16.42 -3.47 31.95
C GLN A 94 15.84 -4.24 30.75
N ALA A 95 14.90 -5.16 30.97
CA ALA A 95 14.24 -5.92 29.91
C ALA A 95 13.41 -5.01 28.98
N ARG A 96 12.67 -4.05 29.54
CA ARG A 96 11.93 -3.03 28.78
C ARG A 96 12.85 -2.15 27.95
N ALA A 97 13.93 -1.65 28.55
CA ALA A 97 14.91 -0.83 27.85
C ALA A 97 15.57 -1.60 26.69
N ARG A 98 15.89 -2.88 26.91
CA ARG A 98 16.42 -3.76 25.86
C ARG A 98 15.42 -3.95 24.73
N LEU A 99 14.16 -4.26 25.04
CA LEU A 99 13.10 -4.43 24.03
C LEU A 99 12.91 -3.17 23.19
N MET A 100 12.89 -2.00 23.83
CA MET A 100 12.80 -0.71 23.14
C MET A 100 14.01 -0.45 22.23
N GLY A 101 15.22 -0.76 22.69
CA GLY A 101 16.44 -0.62 21.88
C GLY A 101 16.43 -1.55 20.66
N GLU A 102 16.03 -2.82 20.84
CA GLU A 102 15.88 -3.79 19.75
C GLU A 102 14.82 -3.33 18.74
N GLN A 103 13.69 -2.79 19.21
CA GLN A 103 12.65 -2.23 18.36
C GLN A 103 13.19 -1.03 17.55
N GLN A 104 13.83 -0.06 18.19
CA GLN A 104 14.36 1.13 17.51
C GLN A 104 15.36 0.77 16.42
N ALA A 105 16.33 -0.10 16.72
CA ALA A 105 17.33 -0.53 15.76
C ALA A 105 16.69 -1.25 14.56
N ALA A 106 15.70 -2.12 14.81
CA ALA A 106 15.01 -2.83 13.74
C ALA A 106 14.10 -1.91 12.89
N GLU A 107 13.48 -0.90 13.48
CA GLU A 107 12.71 0.13 12.76
C GLU A 107 13.61 0.96 11.84
N GLU A 108 14.82 1.30 12.27
CA GLU A 108 15.81 2.00 11.43
C GLU A 108 16.24 1.15 10.23
N VAL A 109 16.55 -0.13 10.46
CA VAL A 109 16.90 -1.08 9.40
C VAL A 109 15.75 -1.25 8.41
N HIS A 110 14.52 -1.42 8.90
CA HIS A 110 13.34 -1.52 8.05
C HIS A 110 13.15 -0.26 7.20
N ARG A 111 13.21 0.93 7.82
CA ARG A 111 13.03 2.22 7.13
C ARG A 111 14.06 2.42 6.02
N ALA A 112 15.32 2.06 6.28
CA ALA A 112 16.38 2.16 5.29
C ALA A 112 16.14 1.20 4.10
N ALA A 113 15.82 -0.07 4.40
CA ALA A 113 15.55 -1.06 3.36
C ALA A 113 14.28 -0.75 2.55
N ASP A 114 13.21 -0.28 3.20
CA ASP A 114 11.96 0.14 2.54
C ASP A 114 12.22 1.30 1.56
N ALA A 115 12.98 2.31 1.99
CA ALA A 115 13.33 3.44 1.15
C ALA A 115 14.15 3.00 -0.08
N GLU A 116 15.13 2.10 0.10
CA GLU A 116 15.94 1.58 -1.00
C GLU A 116 15.10 0.74 -1.98
N LEU A 117 14.22 -0.14 -1.49
CA LEU A 117 13.33 -0.95 -2.34
C LEU A 117 12.38 -0.07 -3.16
N ARG A 118 11.81 0.97 -2.54
CA ARG A 118 10.93 1.93 -3.22
C ARG A 118 11.68 2.74 -4.28
N ALA A 119 12.91 3.15 -3.99
CA ALA A 119 13.76 3.82 -4.98
C ALA A 119 14.10 2.90 -6.15
N ALA A 120 14.42 1.63 -5.88
CA ALA A 120 14.70 0.63 -6.91
C ALA A 120 13.47 0.34 -7.80
N LEU A 121 12.28 0.23 -7.20
CA LEU A 121 11.02 0.09 -7.93
C LEU A 121 10.76 1.26 -8.88
N LEU A 122 10.89 2.50 -8.38
CA LEU A 122 10.76 3.71 -9.21
C LEU A 122 11.76 3.70 -10.37
N ALA A 123 13.04 3.47 -10.07
CA ALA A 123 14.08 3.44 -11.10
C ALA A 123 13.83 2.36 -12.15
N ARG A 124 13.32 1.19 -11.75
CA ARG A 124 12.99 0.09 -12.67
C ARG A 124 11.79 0.41 -13.54
N ALA A 125 10.72 0.97 -12.97
CA ALA A 125 9.55 1.41 -13.72
C ALA A 125 9.90 2.47 -14.78
N GLU A 126 10.77 3.43 -14.44
CA GLU A 126 11.25 4.43 -15.39
C GLU A 126 12.05 3.79 -16.55
N ARG A 127 12.95 2.84 -16.25
CA ARG A 127 13.67 2.09 -17.30
C ARG A 127 12.71 1.33 -18.21
N TYR A 128 11.70 0.69 -17.64
CA TYR A 128 10.70 -0.07 -18.39
C TYR A 128 9.86 0.84 -19.29
N LEU A 129 9.39 1.98 -18.77
CA LEU A 129 8.68 2.99 -19.56
C LEU A 129 9.53 3.50 -20.74
N ALA A 130 10.84 3.68 -20.54
CA ALA A 130 11.75 4.14 -21.59
C ALA A 130 12.04 3.09 -22.66
N GLN A 131 12.03 1.79 -22.32
CA GLN A 131 12.39 0.70 -23.23
C GLN A 131 11.19 0.06 -23.92
N ALA A 132 10.08 -0.10 -23.20
CA ALA A 132 8.91 -0.83 -23.63
C ALA A 132 7.63 -0.09 -23.18
N PRO A 133 7.19 0.93 -23.93
CA PRO A 133 5.99 1.67 -23.60
C PRO A 133 4.76 0.73 -23.54
N PRO A 134 3.85 0.89 -22.56
CA PRO A 134 2.69 0.03 -22.41
C PRO A 134 1.77 0.12 -23.64
N ARG A 135 1.20 -1.01 -24.03
CA ARG A 135 0.26 -1.12 -25.15
C ARG A 135 -1.17 -1.08 -24.65
N LEU A 136 -2.01 -0.28 -25.30
CA LEU A 136 -3.44 -0.14 -25.02
C LEU A 136 -4.24 -0.39 -26.28
N HIS A 137 -5.33 -1.15 -26.17
CA HIS A 137 -6.35 -1.28 -27.21
C HIS A 137 -7.64 -0.63 -26.73
N LEU A 138 -8.02 0.48 -27.35
CA LEU A 138 -9.20 1.27 -27.02
C LEU A 138 -10.37 0.92 -27.94
N MET A 139 -11.51 0.64 -27.35
CA MET A 139 -12.74 0.20 -28.01
C MET A 139 -13.89 1.16 -27.67
N PRO A 140 -14.12 2.19 -28.49
CA PRO A 140 -15.27 3.07 -28.32
C PRO A 140 -16.56 2.36 -28.73
N ARG A 141 -17.57 2.34 -27.85
CA ARG A 141 -18.89 1.78 -28.12
C ARG A 141 -19.95 2.87 -28.04
N ARG A 142 -20.66 3.12 -29.15
CA ARG A 142 -21.76 4.11 -29.19
C ARG A 142 -23.01 3.52 -28.54
N VAL A 143 -23.66 4.28 -27.66
CA VAL A 143 -24.90 3.87 -26.96
C VAL A 143 -26.13 4.71 -27.37
N GLY A 144 -26.01 5.55 -28.41
CA GLY A 144 -27.07 6.41 -28.93
C GLY A 144 -27.05 7.83 -28.35
N GLY A 145 -27.76 8.77 -29.00
CA GLY A 145 -27.89 10.16 -28.52
C GLY A 145 -26.57 10.93 -28.37
N GLY A 146 -25.55 10.58 -29.17
CA GLY A 146 -24.20 11.18 -29.06
C GLY A 146 -23.41 10.75 -27.82
N ARG A 147 -23.83 9.68 -27.12
CA ARG A 147 -23.15 9.13 -25.95
C ARG A 147 -22.36 7.88 -26.31
N SER A 148 -21.29 7.64 -25.56
CA SER A 148 -20.41 6.47 -25.76
C SER A 148 -19.95 5.88 -24.43
N VAL A 149 -19.56 4.62 -24.47
CA VAL A 149 -18.76 3.97 -23.42
C VAL A 149 -17.39 3.68 -24.03
N LEU A 150 -16.32 3.91 -23.27
CA LEU A 150 -14.96 3.58 -23.68
C LEU A 150 -14.47 2.38 -22.89
N HIS A 151 -14.00 1.37 -23.62
CA HIS A 151 -13.38 0.19 -23.04
C HIS A 151 -11.91 0.12 -23.45
N LEU A 152 -11.03 -0.26 -22.52
CA LEU A 152 -9.69 -0.74 -22.83
C LEU A 152 -9.66 -2.26 -22.72
N ALA A 153 -8.89 -2.91 -23.58
CA ALA A 153 -8.57 -4.31 -23.38
C ALA A 153 -7.82 -4.47 -22.05
N ARG A 154 -8.01 -5.63 -21.39
CA ARG A 154 -7.27 -5.95 -20.17
C ARG A 154 -5.77 -5.91 -20.45
N VAL A 155 -5.03 -5.34 -19.52
CA VAL A 155 -3.56 -5.22 -19.58
C VAL A 155 -2.92 -6.23 -18.63
N THR A 156 -1.64 -6.53 -18.80
CA THR A 156 -0.86 -7.31 -17.82
C THR A 156 -0.57 -6.50 -16.56
N ASP A 157 -0.17 -7.14 -15.45
CA ASP A 157 0.18 -6.45 -14.21
C ASP A 157 1.34 -5.44 -14.37
N ASP A 158 2.40 -5.82 -15.11
CA ASP A 158 3.50 -4.88 -15.43
C ASP A 158 2.98 -3.62 -16.13
N ALA A 159 2.19 -3.81 -17.19
CA ALA A 159 1.57 -2.70 -17.90
C ALA A 159 0.66 -1.86 -16.99
N ALA A 160 -0.09 -2.46 -16.07
CA ALA A 160 -0.92 -1.72 -15.10
C ALA A 160 -0.07 -0.82 -14.18
N VAL A 161 1.03 -1.35 -13.65
CA VAL A 161 1.99 -0.59 -12.83
C VAL A 161 2.58 0.58 -13.62
N LEU A 162 3.02 0.32 -14.85
CA LEU A 162 3.61 1.34 -15.73
C LEU A 162 2.60 2.41 -16.14
N LEU A 163 1.35 2.02 -16.42
CA LEU A 163 0.27 2.96 -16.75
C LEU A 163 -0.09 3.85 -15.57
N LEU A 164 -0.13 3.32 -14.33
CA LEU A 164 -0.35 4.16 -13.16
C LEU A 164 0.77 5.20 -13.02
N ARG A 165 2.03 4.78 -13.17
CA ARG A 165 3.18 5.69 -13.15
C ARG A 165 3.08 6.74 -14.25
N LEU A 166 2.68 6.33 -15.45
CA LEU A 166 2.52 7.22 -16.59
C LEU A 166 1.44 8.28 -16.36
N PHE A 167 0.29 7.88 -15.79
CA PHE A 167 -0.88 8.75 -15.64
C PHE A 167 -0.82 9.66 -14.42
N THR A 168 -0.21 9.20 -13.33
CA THR A 168 -0.21 9.89 -12.04
C THR A 168 1.15 10.37 -11.57
N GLY A 169 2.24 9.84 -12.15
CA GLY A 169 3.56 10.00 -11.58
C GLY A 169 3.76 9.21 -10.29
N ALA A 170 2.96 8.18 -10.01
CA ALA A 170 3.12 7.35 -8.82
C ALA A 170 3.03 5.86 -9.15
N LEU A 171 3.65 5.02 -8.32
CA LEU A 171 3.53 3.57 -8.41
C LEU A 171 2.43 3.04 -7.48
N PRO A 172 1.79 1.91 -7.80
CA PRO A 172 0.86 1.31 -6.85
C PRO A 172 1.65 0.74 -5.68
N THR A 173 1.04 0.68 -4.50
CA THR A 173 1.64 -0.01 -3.34
C THR A 173 1.61 -1.54 -3.49
N ARG A 174 0.82 -2.07 -4.43
CA ARG A 174 0.73 -3.50 -4.76
C ARG A 174 0.87 -3.77 -6.25
N TYR A 175 1.51 -4.89 -6.59
CA TYR A 175 1.76 -5.28 -7.96
C TYR A 175 0.47 -5.59 -8.74
N GLY A 176 -0.35 -6.52 -8.24
CA GLY A 176 -1.62 -6.91 -8.85
C GLY A 176 -2.81 -6.00 -8.55
N PHE A 177 -2.57 -4.71 -8.26
CA PHE A 177 -3.61 -3.81 -7.76
C PHE A 177 -4.82 -3.67 -8.69
N LEU A 178 -4.61 -3.77 -10.01
CA LEU A 178 -5.65 -3.57 -11.00
C LEU A 178 -6.55 -4.80 -11.15
N HIS A 179 -6.03 -6.00 -10.87
CA HIS A 179 -6.68 -7.30 -11.11
C HIS A 179 -7.12 -8.01 -9.82
N ASP A 180 -7.41 -7.22 -8.79
CA ASP A 180 -7.80 -7.75 -7.49
C ASP A 180 -9.24 -8.28 -7.55
N GLU A 181 -9.40 -9.60 -7.52
CA GLU A 181 -10.66 -10.32 -7.73
C GLU A 181 -11.79 -9.88 -6.79
N ALA A 182 -11.48 -9.34 -5.61
CA ALA A 182 -12.49 -8.80 -4.70
C ALA A 182 -13.25 -7.59 -5.29
N THR A 183 -12.69 -6.96 -6.33
CA THR A 183 -13.32 -5.84 -7.05
C THR A 183 -14.23 -6.29 -8.20
N GLU A 184 -14.22 -7.58 -8.55
CA GLU A 184 -15.00 -8.15 -9.65
C GLU A 184 -16.42 -8.62 -9.23
N GLN A 185 -16.70 -8.74 -7.93
CA GLN A 185 -18.00 -9.22 -7.44
C GLN A 185 -19.09 -8.15 -7.59
N ALA A 186 -19.96 -8.33 -8.58
CA ALA A 186 -21.02 -7.39 -8.95
C ALA A 186 -22.08 -7.09 -7.85
N GLY A 187 -22.05 -7.80 -6.72
CA GLY A 187 -22.95 -7.60 -5.57
C GLY A 187 -22.29 -7.02 -4.32
N LEU A 188 -20.97 -6.86 -4.31
CA LEU A 188 -20.25 -6.18 -3.23
C LEU A 188 -19.95 -4.75 -3.66
N GLU A 189 -20.18 -3.79 -2.77
CA GLU A 189 -19.61 -2.46 -2.97
C GLU A 189 -18.07 -2.59 -2.98
N PRO A 190 -17.37 -2.18 -4.04
CA PRO A 190 -15.94 -2.40 -4.15
C PRO A 190 -15.19 -1.58 -3.09
N ALA A 191 -14.06 -2.10 -2.61
CA ALA A 191 -13.08 -1.31 -1.86
C ALA A 191 -12.06 -0.72 -2.86
N PRO A 192 -12.03 0.59 -3.14
CA PRO A 192 -11.10 1.19 -4.09
C PRO A 192 -9.70 1.48 -3.52
N LEU A 193 -9.47 1.46 -2.21
CA LEU A 193 -8.12 1.56 -1.60
C LEU A 193 -7.85 0.40 -0.60
N TYR A 194 -6.58 0.09 -0.35
CA TYR A 194 -6.18 -0.92 0.65
C TYR A 194 -6.25 -0.36 2.08
N ALA A 195 -7.30 -0.73 2.84
CA ALA A 195 -7.57 -0.29 4.22
C ALA A 195 -6.39 -0.55 5.17
N GLU A 196 -5.76 -1.71 5.00
CA GLU A 196 -4.61 -2.17 5.77
C GLU A 196 -3.33 -1.33 5.57
N GLU A 197 -3.33 -0.37 4.63
CA GLU A 197 -2.20 0.52 4.33
C GLU A 197 -2.36 1.92 4.96
N GLY A 198 -3.10 2.00 6.06
CA GLY A 198 -3.33 3.26 6.78
C GLY A 198 -4.37 4.15 6.11
N VAL A 199 -5.21 3.57 5.26
CA VAL A 199 -6.38 4.23 4.69
C VAL A 199 -7.54 4.04 5.69
N GLY A 200 -8.06 5.14 6.24
CA GLY A 200 -9.19 5.09 7.16
C GLY A 200 -10.41 4.44 6.51
N GLU A 201 -11.29 3.80 7.28
CA GLU A 201 -12.46 3.07 6.74
C GLU A 201 -13.31 3.92 5.79
N GLU A 202 -13.53 5.19 6.10
CA GLU A 202 -14.26 6.15 5.27
C GLU A 202 -13.50 6.56 3.99
N GLU A 203 -12.18 6.48 4.01
CA GLU A 203 -11.33 6.76 2.85
C GLU A 203 -11.14 5.55 1.95
N THR A 204 -11.48 4.34 2.41
CA THR A 204 -11.35 3.13 1.59
C THR A 204 -12.19 3.19 0.33
N ARG A 205 -13.27 3.99 0.36
CA ARG A 205 -14.21 4.32 -0.73
C ARG A 205 -14.29 5.84 -0.93
N PRO A 206 -13.22 6.49 -1.43
CA PRO A 206 -13.30 7.91 -1.67
C PRO A 206 -14.30 8.16 -2.80
N ASP A 207 -15.15 9.16 -2.59
CA ASP A 207 -15.93 9.76 -3.66
C ASP A 207 -14.99 10.38 -4.71
N ALA A 208 -15.55 10.90 -5.82
CA ALA A 208 -14.72 11.43 -6.88
C ALA A 208 -13.82 12.60 -6.42
N ALA A 209 -14.31 13.46 -5.52
CA ALA A 209 -13.58 14.63 -5.03
C ALA A 209 -12.47 14.24 -4.06
N ALA A 210 -12.73 13.30 -3.15
CA ALA A 210 -11.75 12.76 -2.21
C ALA A 210 -10.63 12.01 -2.94
N LEU A 211 -10.98 11.25 -3.99
CA LEU A 211 -9.98 10.57 -4.82
C LEU A 211 -9.12 11.56 -5.57
N GLU A 212 -9.72 12.57 -6.20
CA GLU A 212 -8.99 13.64 -6.87
C GLU A 212 -8.02 14.35 -5.92
N ALA A 213 -8.50 14.76 -4.74
CA ALA A 213 -7.67 15.40 -3.72
C ALA A 213 -6.48 14.52 -3.32
N ARG A 214 -6.68 13.20 -3.17
CA ARG A 214 -5.62 12.25 -2.85
C ARG A 214 -4.58 12.15 -3.97
N LEU A 215 -5.02 12.05 -5.22
CA LEU A 215 -4.12 11.96 -6.38
C LEU A 215 -3.29 13.25 -6.54
N ARG A 216 -3.89 14.42 -6.31
CA ARG A 216 -3.22 15.72 -6.40
C ARG A 216 -2.19 15.96 -5.29
N ARG A 217 -2.22 15.22 -4.17
CA ARG A 217 -1.16 15.30 -3.13
C ARG A 217 0.21 14.85 -3.66
N GLY A 218 0.27 14.12 -4.79
CA GLY A 218 1.53 13.79 -5.44
C GLY A 218 2.40 12.80 -4.67
N ALA A 219 1.80 11.89 -3.90
CA ALA A 219 2.54 10.84 -3.22
C ALA A 219 3.20 9.90 -4.26
N PRO A 220 4.48 9.50 -4.09
CA PRO A 220 5.18 8.65 -5.07
C PRO A 220 4.63 7.23 -5.15
N PHE A 221 3.86 6.80 -4.14
CA PHE A 221 3.19 5.51 -4.08
C PHE A 221 1.73 5.69 -3.67
N LEU A 222 0.83 5.00 -4.36
CA LEU A 222 -0.62 5.12 -4.19
C LEU A 222 -1.24 3.77 -3.80
N PRO A 223 -2.04 3.72 -2.71
CA PRO A 223 -2.77 2.52 -2.32
C PRO A 223 -4.06 2.37 -3.11
N VAL A 224 -3.96 2.29 -4.44
CA VAL A 224 -5.08 2.12 -5.37
C VAL A 224 -5.45 0.65 -5.53
N ARG A 225 -6.72 0.36 -5.83
CA ARG A 225 -7.24 -0.99 -6.06
C ARG A 225 -8.32 -1.00 -7.13
N GLY A 226 -8.13 -1.81 -8.17
CA GLY A 226 -9.13 -2.11 -9.21
C GLY A 226 -9.36 -1.03 -10.27
N PHE A 227 -8.55 0.05 -10.33
CA PHE A 227 -8.68 1.08 -11.36
C PHE A 227 -7.39 1.84 -11.68
N LEU A 228 -7.33 2.42 -12.89
CA LEU A 228 -6.30 3.36 -13.34
C LEU A 228 -6.86 4.78 -13.47
N PRO A 229 -6.49 5.74 -12.61
CA PRO A 229 -6.91 7.14 -12.74
C PRO A 229 -6.17 7.85 -13.88
N LEU A 230 -6.84 8.81 -14.51
CA LEU A 230 -6.31 9.66 -15.59
C LEU A 230 -6.91 11.06 -15.50
N PHE A 231 -6.07 12.09 -15.44
CA PHE A 231 -6.53 13.47 -15.60
C PHE A 231 -6.58 13.87 -17.09
N VAL A 232 -7.69 14.47 -17.49
CA VAL A 232 -7.97 14.88 -18.87
C VAL A 232 -8.38 16.35 -18.90
N SER A 233 -7.69 17.17 -19.70
CA SER A 233 -7.98 18.60 -19.80
C SER A 233 -9.32 18.91 -20.51
N ARG A 234 -10.12 19.79 -19.92
CA ARG A 234 -11.38 20.35 -20.43
C ARG A 234 -11.13 21.58 -21.31
N VAL A 235 -12.17 22.10 -21.98
CA VAL A 235 -12.09 23.30 -22.83
C VAL A 235 -11.63 24.52 -22.03
N ASP A 236 -12.17 24.66 -20.83
CA ASP A 236 -11.98 25.79 -19.92
C ASP A 236 -10.60 25.79 -19.24
N GLY A 237 -9.73 24.83 -19.58
CA GLY A 237 -8.41 24.67 -18.99
C GLY A 237 -8.40 23.91 -17.65
N SER A 238 -9.56 23.56 -17.11
CA SER A 238 -9.63 22.67 -15.94
C SER A 238 -9.36 21.21 -16.34
N GLU A 239 -9.20 20.33 -15.36
CA GLU A 239 -9.05 18.89 -15.60
C GLU A 239 -10.27 18.14 -15.08
N ALA A 240 -10.71 17.12 -15.80
CA ALA A 240 -11.63 16.12 -15.30
C ALA A 240 -10.85 14.88 -14.87
N LEU A 241 -11.21 14.32 -13.71
CA LEU A 241 -10.73 13.01 -13.29
C LEU A 241 -11.53 11.91 -14.01
N PHE A 242 -10.81 11.09 -14.75
CA PHE A 242 -11.29 9.81 -15.27
C PHE A 242 -10.67 8.67 -14.48
N ARG A 243 -11.30 7.49 -14.53
CA ARG A 243 -10.67 6.24 -14.14
C ARG A 243 -11.07 5.12 -15.09
N PHE A 244 -10.14 4.22 -15.40
CA PHE A 244 -10.43 2.96 -16.06
C PHE A 244 -10.58 1.89 -14.99
N ARG A 245 -11.82 1.47 -14.74
CA ARG A 245 -12.16 0.50 -13.71
C ARG A 245 -12.25 -0.89 -14.33
N GLN A 246 -11.72 -1.90 -13.65
CA GLN A 246 -11.86 -3.27 -14.11
C GLN A 246 -13.34 -3.71 -14.12
N ARG A 247 -13.81 -4.23 -15.26
CA ARG A 247 -15.15 -4.81 -15.44
C ARG A 247 -15.05 -6.06 -16.32
N GLY A 248 -14.90 -7.22 -15.68
CA GLY A 248 -14.74 -8.50 -16.37
C GLY A 248 -13.52 -8.48 -17.32
N PRO A 249 -13.71 -8.70 -18.63
CA PRO A 249 -12.59 -8.80 -19.59
C PRO A 249 -12.03 -7.45 -20.06
N VAL A 250 -12.61 -6.32 -19.64
CA VAL A 250 -12.21 -4.98 -20.08
C VAL A 250 -11.97 -4.03 -18.90
N LEU A 251 -11.33 -2.91 -19.16
CA LEU A 251 -11.34 -1.75 -18.27
C LEU A 251 -12.32 -0.71 -18.82
N GLU A 252 -13.33 -0.32 -18.05
CA GLU A 252 -14.33 0.65 -18.45
C GLU A 252 -13.97 2.05 -17.95
N ALA A 253 -14.01 3.04 -18.85
CA ALA A 253 -13.77 4.42 -18.50
C ALA A 253 -14.98 4.99 -17.76
N GLU A 254 -14.73 5.59 -16.60
CA GLU A 254 -15.70 6.37 -15.85
C GLU A 254 -15.15 7.79 -15.63
N VAL A 255 -16.02 8.80 -15.69
CA VAL A 255 -15.68 10.20 -15.42
C VAL A 255 -16.30 10.65 -14.11
N ALA A 256 -15.55 11.45 -13.35
CA ALA A 256 -16.04 12.13 -12.16
C ALA A 256 -17.12 13.16 -12.52
N ASP A 257 -18.28 13.06 -11.87
CA ASP A 257 -19.44 13.93 -12.05
C ASP A 257 -20.23 14.03 -10.74
N ASP A 258 -20.41 15.25 -10.22
CA ASP A 258 -21.14 15.54 -8.97
C ASP A 258 -20.83 14.59 -7.80
N GLY A 259 -19.55 14.31 -7.54
CA GLY A 259 -19.08 13.44 -6.46
C GLY A 259 -19.12 11.94 -6.77
N ALA A 260 -19.74 11.53 -7.87
CA ALA A 260 -19.82 10.13 -8.31
C ALA A 260 -18.98 9.88 -9.57
N PHE A 261 -18.92 8.61 -10.00
CA PHE A 261 -18.33 8.20 -11.27
C PHE A 261 -19.40 7.63 -12.18
N ARG A 262 -19.40 8.03 -13.46
CA ARG A 262 -20.31 7.49 -14.48
C ARG A 262 -19.59 6.95 -15.70
N ALA A 263 -20.06 5.83 -16.24
CA ALA A 263 -19.47 5.14 -17.38
C ALA A 263 -20.00 5.60 -18.75
N VAL A 264 -21.20 6.19 -18.80
CA VAL A 264 -21.76 6.74 -20.04
C VAL A 264 -21.21 8.16 -20.22
N LEU A 265 -20.35 8.30 -21.21
CA LEU A 265 -19.65 9.54 -21.52
C LEU A 265 -20.43 10.35 -22.57
N THR A 266 -20.35 11.67 -22.46
CA THR A 266 -20.70 12.55 -23.57
C THR A 266 -19.72 12.37 -24.72
N ARG A 267 -20.11 12.80 -25.92
CA ARG A 267 -19.21 12.81 -27.08
C ARG A 267 -17.89 13.52 -26.77
N GLU A 268 -17.97 14.71 -26.17
CA GLU A 268 -16.80 15.51 -25.85
C GLU A 268 -15.87 14.80 -24.85
N GLU A 269 -16.42 14.21 -23.80
CA GLU A 269 -15.63 13.48 -22.80
C GLU A 269 -14.91 12.28 -23.41
N ALA A 270 -15.59 11.54 -24.28
CA ALA A 270 -15.00 10.40 -24.97
C ALA A 270 -13.88 10.85 -25.92
N GLU A 271 -14.11 11.91 -26.70
CA GLU A 271 -13.12 12.50 -27.60
C GLU A 271 -11.90 13.04 -26.84
N ARG A 272 -12.10 13.70 -25.69
CA ARG A 272 -11.01 14.23 -24.86
C ARG A 272 -10.20 13.13 -24.18
N CYS A 273 -10.86 12.13 -23.62
CA CYS A 273 -10.19 10.98 -23.01
C CYS A 273 -9.34 10.24 -24.06
N THR A 274 -9.92 9.98 -25.23
CA THR A 274 -9.20 9.40 -26.38
C THR A 274 -8.03 10.28 -26.83
N GLY A 275 -8.26 11.58 -26.95
CA GLY A 275 -7.24 12.57 -27.30
C GLY A 275 -6.08 12.62 -26.30
N ARG A 276 -6.36 12.43 -25.00
CA ARG A 276 -5.32 12.34 -23.97
C ARG A 276 -4.43 11.11 -24.16
N LEU A 277 -5.02 9.95 -24.49
CA LEU A 277 -4.26 8.72 -24.77
C LEU A 277 -3.46 8.85 -26.09
N LEU A 278 -4.08 9.40 -27.15
CA LEU A 278 -3.41 9.68 -28.42
C LEU A 278 -2.22 10.62 -28.23
N ARG A 279 -2.35 11.64 -27.39
CA ARG A 279 -1.22 12.53 -27.06
C ARG A 279 -0.05 11.77 -26.44
N LEU A 280 -0.32 10.86 -25.50
CA LEU A 280 0.74 10.02 -24.91
C LEU A 280 1.39 9.10 -25.95
N GLN A 281 0.64 8.62 -26.94
CA GLN A 281 1.18 7.88 -28.08
C GLN A 281 2.10 8.75 -28.95
N LEU A 282 1.67 9.97 -29.29
CA LEU A 282 2.47 10.92 -30.05
C LEU A 282 3.75 11.36 -29.32
N GLU A 283 3.70 11.40 -27.98
CA GLU A 283 4.87 11.61 -27.11
C GLU A 283 5.76 10.36 -26.99
N GLY A 284 5.38 9.23 -27.60
CA GLY A 284 6.12 7.96 -27.54
C GLY A 284 6.06 7.24 -26.20
N ARG A 285 5.15 7.65 -25.31
CA ARG A 285 5.06 7.16 -23.91
C ARG A 285 4.16 5.95 -23.73
N LEU A 286 3.30 5.67 -24.71
CA LEU A 286 2.50 4.45 -24.81
C LEU A 286 2.31 4.09 -26.28
N ALA A 287 1.88 2.87 -26.57
CA ALA A 287 1.37 2.48 -27.87
C ALA A 287 -0.13 2.28 -27.77
N LEU A 288 -0.90 2.99 -28.59
CA LEU A 288 -2.36 2.93 -28.59
C LEU A 288 -2.86 2.44 -29.94
N GLU A 289 -3.69 1.40 -29.87
CA GLU A 289 -4.52 0.90 -30.96
C GLU A 289 -5.95 1.32 -30.66
N VAL A 290 -6.65 1.88 -31.66
CA VAL A 290 -8.04 2.30 -31.52
C VAL A 290 -8.87 1.46 -32.47
N GLU A 291 -9.80 0.69 -31.93
CA GLU A 291 -10.80 -0.03 -32.71
C GLU A 291 -11.74 1.00 -33.36
N VAL A 292 -11.65 1.10 -34.68
CA VAL A 292 -12.59 1.90 -35.46
C VAL A 292 -13.82 1.03 -35.68
N GLY A 293 -14.86 1.28 -34.89
CA GLY A 293 -16.18 0.68 -35.04
C GLY A 293 -17.00 1.28 -36.18
#